data_AF-A0A1L9QXG1-F1
#
_entry.id   AF-A0A1L9QXG1-F1
#
_cell.length_a   1.000
_cell.length_b   1.000
_cell.length_c   1.000
_cell.angle_alpha   90.00
_cell.angle_beta   90.00
_cell.angle_gamma   90.00
#
_symmetry.space_group_name_H-M   'P 1'
#
loop_
_entity.id
_entity.type
_entity.pdbx_description
1 polymer ?
#
loop_
_entity_poly.entity_id
_entity_poly.type
_entity_poly.pdbx_seq_one_letter_code
_entity_poly.pdbx_strand_id
1 'polypeptide(L)'
;MEVFYREVKGGLGWREAQVREKKSLLRHFILVFCAYTFIIYHKLTGGLRRQWANRPLNTFAEALSVIRAARSFRFYNWLQKNWDVFAAHQDDLGWVWR
;
A
#
# COMPACT_ATOMS: atom_id res chain seq x y z
N MET A 1 -1.88 -10.59 -19.32
CA MET A 1 -0.72 -9.68 -19.20
C MET A 1 -1.11 -8.21 -19.32
N GLU A 2 -1.92 -7.82 -20.29
CA GLU A 2 -2.28 -6.39 -20.52
C GLU A 2 -3.02 -5.72 -19.35
N VAL A 3 -3.95 -6.43 -18.70
CA VAL A 3 -4.68 -5.94 -17.51
C VAL A 3 -3.72 -5.65 -16.34
N PHE A 4 -2.78 -6.56 -16.09
CA PHE A 4 -1.72 -6.37 -15.08
C PHE A 4 -0.92 -5.10 -15.36
N TYR A 5 -0.43 -4.92 -16.60
CA TYR A 5 0.34 -3.73 -16.96
C TYR A 5 -0.45 -2.43 -16.79
N ARG A 6 -1.75 -2.41 -17.11
CA ARG A 6 -2.59 -1.22 -16.93
C ARG A 6 -2.79 -0.87 -15.45
N GLU A 7 -3.11 -1.86 -14.63
CA GLU A 7 -3.43 -1.67 -13.21
C GLU A 7 -2.20 -1.33 -12.37
N VAL A 8 -1.08 -1.99 -12.64
CA VAL A 8 0.21 -1.74 -11.98
C VAL A 8 0.76 -0.35 -12.32
N LYS A 9 0.67 0.03 -13.60
CA LYS A 9 1.17 1.32 -14.10
C LYS A 9 0.40 2.51 -13.54
N GLY A 10 -0.89 2.36 -13.26
CA GLY A 10 -1.73 3.40 -12.68
C GLY A 10 -1.81 3.36 -11.14
N GLY A 11 -1.74 2.18 -10.52
CA GLY A 11 -2.04 2.02 -9.09
C GLY A 11 -0.86 1.71 -8.18
N LEU A 12 0.23 1.12 -8.70
CA LEU A 12 1.36 0.61 -7.91
C LEU A 12 2.69 1.30 -8.22
N GLY A 13 2.68 2.43 -8.93
CA GLY A 13 3.86 3.30 -9.07
C GLY A 13 4.96 2.78 -10.01
N TRP A 14 4.65 1.86 -10.92
CA TRP A 14 5.66 1.28 -11.84
C TRP A 14 6.41 2.33 -12.69
N ARG A 15 5.78 3.45 -13.02
CA ARG A 15 6.41 4.56 -13.76
C ARG A 15 7.22 5.52 -12.88
N GLU A 16 7.03 5.48 -11.57
CA GLU A 16 7.67 6.39 -10.62
C GLU A 16 9.05 5.86 -10.20
N ALA A 17 9.35 4.59 -10.48
CA ALA A 17 10.67 4.01 -10.30
C ALA A 17 11.65 4.57 -11.35
N GLN A 18 12.31 5.68 -11.03
CA GLN A 18 13.52 6.20 -11.71
C GLN A 18 14.74 5.28 -11.45
N VAL A 19 14.57 3.97 -11.61
CA VAL A 19 15.57 2.98 -11.25
C VAL A 19 16.43 2.68 -12.48
N ARG A 20 17.64 3.23 -12.51
CA ARG A 20 18.60 3.08 -13.63
C ARG A 20 19.35 1.75 -13.62
N GLU A 21 19.34 1.00 -12.52
CA GLU A 21 20.13 -0.23 -12.36
C GLU A 21 19.28 -1.51 -12.49
N LYS A 22 19.74 -2.47 -13.31
CA LYS A 22 19.03 -3.72 -13.64
C LYS A 22 18.63 -4.55 -12.41
N LYS A 23 19.50 -4.65 -11.40
CA LYS A 23 19.24 -5.40 -10.16
C LYS A 23 18.13 -4.75 -9.33
N SER A 24 18.14 -3.43 -9.25
CA SER A 24 17.11 -2.68 -8.54
C SER A 24 15.76 -2.75 -9.28
N LEU A 25 15.78 -2.74 -10.61
CA LEU A 25 14.58 -2.91 -11.43
C LEU A 25 13.95 -4.29 -11.25
N LEU A 26 14.75 -5.35 -11.15
CA LEU A 26 14.26 -6.70 -10.86
C LEU A 26 13.60 -6.79 -9.48
N ARG A 27 14.21 -6.19 -8.45
CA ARG A 27 13.62 -6.15 -7.10
C ARG A 27 12.30 -5.39 -7.09
N HIS A 28 12.25 -4.24 -7.74
CA HIS A 28 11.02 -3.47 -7.88
C HIS A 28 9.93 -4.28 -8.60
N PHE A 29 10.27 -4.94 -9.71
CA PHE A 29 9.37 -5.82 -10.45
C PHE A 29 8.78 -6.92 -9.55
N ILE A 30 9.64 -7.63 -8.79
CA ILE A 30 9.21 -8.70 -7.89
C ILE A 30 8.25 -8.14 -6.82
N LEU A 31 8.58 -7.01 -6.21
CA LEU A 31 7.73 -6.37 -5.19
C LEU A 31 6.37 -5.98 -5.75
N VAL A 32 6.34 -5.37 -6.93
CA VAL A 32 5.09 -4.96 -7.58
C VAL A 32 4.25 -6.17 -7.99
N PHE A 33 4.89 -7.22 -8.51
CA PHE A 33 4.22 -8.47 -8.86
C PHE A 33 3.63 -9.17 -7.63
N CYS A 34 4.40 -9.24 -6.53
CA CYS A 34 3.93 -9.76 -5.25
C CYS A 34 2.75 -8.94 -4.70
N ALA A 35 2.85 -7.61 -4.69
CA ALA A 35 1.79 -6.73 -4.22
C ALA A 35 0.52 -6.89 -5.07
N TYR A 36 0.64 -6.95 -6.39
CA TYR A 36 -0.48 -7.17 -7.29
C TYR A 36 -1.16 -8.52 -7.01
N THR A 37 -0.38 -9.60 -6.94
CA THR A 37 -0.89 -10.95 -6.69
C THR A 37 -1.60 -11.04 -5.34
N PHE A 38 -1.03 -10.40 -4.31
CA PHE A 38 -1.65 -10.29 -2.99
C PHE A 38 -3.00 -9.58 -3.03
N ILE A 39 -3.10 -8.43 -3.72
CA ILE A 39 -4.35 -7.67 -3.85
C ILE A 39 -5.42 -8.50 -4.58
N ILE A 40 -5.06 -9.18 -5.67
CA ILE A 40 -5.98 -10.04 -6.41
C ILE A 40 -6.43 -11.23 -5.58
N TYR A 41 -5.52 -11.89 -4.86
CA TYR A 41 -5.85 -12.98 -3.96
C TYR A 41 -6.87 -12.57 -2.90
N HIS A 42 -6.66 -11.42 -2.26
CA HIS A 42 -7.58 -10.88 -1.25
C HIS A 42 -8.94 -10.45 -1.80
N LYS A 43 -8.99 -10.03 -3.07
CA LYS A 43 -10.23 -9.77 -3.80
C LYS A 43 -11.02 -11.07 -4.02
N LEU A 44 -10.35 -12.12 -4.51
CA LEU A 44 -10.99 -13.41 -4.86
C LEU A 44 -11.44 -14.19 -3.62
N THR A 45 -10.63 -14.19 -2.56
CA THR A 45 -10.97 -14.88 -1.30
C THR A 45 -11.99 -14.12 -0.46
N GLY A 46 -12.27 -12.85 -0.78
CA GLY A 46 -13.14 -12.01 0.02
C GLY A 46 -12.57 -11.65 1.40
N GLY A 47 -11.29 -11.90 1.66
CA GLY A 47 -10.67 -11.65 2.97
C GLY A 47 -10.77 -10.20 3.44
N LEU A 48 -10.89 -9.25 2.51
CA LEU A 48 -11.11 -7.82 2.83
C LEU A 48 -12.56 -7.50 3.21
N ARG A 49 -13.55 -8.31 2.77
CA ARG A 49 -14.98 -8.02 2.96
C ARG A 49 -15.49 -8.24 4.39
N ARG A 50 -14.80 -9.04 5.21
CA ARG A 50 -15.25 -9.27 6.60
C ARG A 50 -14.77 -8.22 7.59
N GLN A 51 -13.61 -7.61 7.33
CA GLN A 51 -12.98 -6.72 8.31
C GLN A 51 -12.87 -5.27 7.83
N TRP A 52 -12.84 -5.03 6.51
CA TRP A 52 -12.49 -3.71 5.96
C TRP A 52 -13.44 -3.18 4.88
N ALA A 53 -14.48 -3.95 4.48
CA ALA A 53 -15.46 -3.49 3.49
C ALA A 53 -16.80 -4.26 3.57
N ASN A 54 -17.91 -3.56 3.81
CA ASN A 54 -19.25 -4.20 3.83
C ASN A 54 -19.82 -4.48 2.43
N ARG A 55 -19.18 -3.98 1.37
CA ARG A 55 -19.61 -4.10 -0.03
C ARG A 55 -18.67 -5.03 -0.82
N PRO A 56 -19.14 -5.65 -1.93
CA PRO A 56 -18.24 -6.38 -2.82
C PRO A 56 -17.16 -5.48 -3.41
N LEU A 57 -15.94 -6.00 -3.51
CA LEU A 57 -14.78 -5.33 -4.13
C LEU A 57 -14.57 -5.96 -5.50
N ASN A 58 -15.18 -5.37 -6.52
CA ASN A 58 -15.26 -5.96 -7.86
C ASN A 58 -14.09 -5.53 -8.75
N THR A 59 -13.37 -4.48 -8.38
CA THR A 59 -12.22 -3.95 -9.12
C THR A 59 -10.93 -3.98 -8.30
N PHE A 60 -9.79 -3.98 -8.99
CA PHE A 60 -8.49 -3.85 -8.36
C PHE A 60 -8.36 -2.53 -7.59
N ALA A 61 -8.85 -1.43 -8.17
CA ALA A 61 -8.81 -0.11 -7.56
C ALA A 61 -9.57 -0.05 -6.22
N GLU A 62 -10.73 -0.70 -6.13
CA GLU A 62 -11.49 -0.83 -4.89
C GLU A 62 -10.75 -1.67 -3.84
N ALA A 63 -10.14 -2.78 -4.24
CA ALA A 63 -9.34 -3.60 -3.32
C ALA A 63 -8.12 -2.83 -2.78
N LEU A 64 -7.45 -2.08 -3.67
CA LEU A 64 -6.31 -1.25 -3.30
C LEU A 64 -6.71 -0.09 -2.38
N SER A 65 -7.85 0.57 -2.62
CA SER A 65 -8.32 1.67 -1.77
C SER A 65 -8.69 1.18 -0.38
N VAL A 66 -9.30 0.01 -0.25
CA VAL A 66 -9.58 -0.62 1.06
C VAL A 66 -8.30 -0.95 1.80
N ILE A 67 -7.28 -1.51 1.14
CA ILE A 67 -5.98 -1.80 1.77
C ILE A 67 -5.31 -0.50 2.24
N ARG A 68 -5.35 0.58 1.44
CA ARG A 68 -4.82 1.90 1.83
C ARG A 68 -5.55 2.47 3.04
N ALA A 69 -6.87 2.40 3.04
CA ALA A 69 -7.69 2.82 4.18
C ALA A 69 -7.36 2.00 5.44
N ALA A 70 -7.29 0.67 5.31
CA ALA A 70 -6.94 -0.23 6.40
C ALA A 70 -5.57 0.08 7.02
N ARG A 71 -4.56 0.34 6.18
CA ARG A 71 -3.24 0.76 6.64
C ARG A 71 -3.29 2.11 7.36
N SER A 72 -4.04 3.06 6.83
CA SER A 72 -4.20 4.40 7.43
C SER A 72 -4.87 4.32 8.80
N PHE A 73 -5.93 3.53 8.95
CA PHE A 73 -6.59 3.30 10.24
C PHE A 73 -5.67 2.60 11.25
N ARG A 74 -4.91 1.59 10.82
CA ARG A 74 -3.92 0.93 11.69
C ARG A 74 -2.82 1.90 12.12
N PHE A 75 -2.35 2.74 11.21
CA PHE A 75 -1.35 3.77 11.52
C PHE A 75 -1.92 4.78 12.52
N TYR A 76 -3.14 5.28 12.31
CA TYR A 76 -3.80 6.20 13.23
C TYR A 76 -3.95 5.60 14.64
N ASN A 77 -4.44 4.36 14.73
CA ASN A 77 -4.58 3.67 16.02
C ASN A 77 -3.23 3.43 16.71
N TRP A 78 -2.18 3.16 15.94
CA TRP A 78 -0.83 3.06 16.47
C TRP A 78 -0.32 4.41 16.96
N LEU A 79 -0.52 5.47 16.17
CA LEU A 79 -0.10 6.84 16.48
C LEU A 79 -0.75 7.35 17.76
N GLN A 80 -2.04 7.09 17.96
CA GLN A 80 -2.73 7.43 19.21
C GLN A 80 -2.09 6.80 20.45
N LYS A 81 -1.49 5.62 20.31
CA LYS A 81 -0.88 4.87 21.42
C LYS A 81 0.61 5.13 21.60
N ASN A 82 1.28 5.68 20.58
CA ASN A 82 2.74 5.86 20.54
C ASN A 82 3.06 7.29 20.09
N TRP A 83 2.24 8.24 20.54
CA TRP A 83 2.37 9.65 20.15
C TRP A 83 3.71 10.23 20.59
N ASP A 84 4.16 9.88 21.78
CA ASP A 84 5.45 10.21 22.36
C ASP A 84 6.61 9.73 21.48
N VAL A 85 6.57 8.47 21.04
CA VAL A 85 7.61 7.90 20.16
C VAL A 85 7.61 8.60 18.81
N PHE A 86 6.42 8.90 18.27
CA PHE A 86 6.30 9.63 17.01
C PHE A 86 6.85 11.06 17.13
N ALA A 87 6.48 11.78 18.19
CA ALA A 87 6.95 13.15 18.44
C ALA A 87 8.47 13.19 18.62
N ALA A 88 9.04 12.29 19.44
CA ALA A 88 10.49 12.18 19.62
C ALA A 88 11.22 11.92 18.29
N HIS A 89 10.68 11.03 17.46
CA HIS A 89 11.25 10.78 16.13
C HIS A 89 11.19 12.00 15.20
N GLN A 90 10.12 12.79 15.28
CA GLN A 90 10.03 14.03 14.51
C GLN A 90 10.99 15.11 15.01
N ASP A 91 11.17 15.21 16.32
CA ASP A 91 12.15 16.13 16.95
C ASP A 91 13.59 15.76 16.54
N ASP A 92 13.92 14.46 16.51
CA ASP A 92 15.22 13.95 16.01
C ASP A 92 15.48 14.31 14.54
N LEU A 93 14.40 14.41 13.75
CA LEU A 93 14.45 14.85 12.35
C LEU A 93 14.47 16.39 12.22
N GLY A 94 14.43 17.13 13.33
CA GLY A 94 14.48 18.59 13.39
C GLY A 94 13.14 19.29 13.19
N TRP A 95 12.02 18.58 13.25
CA TRP A 95 10.69 19.16 13.08
C TRP A 95 10.08 19.48 14.44
N VAL A 96 9.77 20.75 14.68
CA VAL A 96 9.12 21.20 15.92
C VAL A 96 7.61 21.24 15.72
N TRP A 97 6.86 20.54 16.57
CA TRP A 97 5.40 20.53 16.57
C TRP A 97 4.89 21.33 17.78
N ARG A 98 4.19 22.45 17.55
CA ARG A 98 3.52 23.27 18.58
C ARG A 98 2.02 22.98 18.62
#